data_AF-Q0T3R1-F1
#
_entry.id   AF-Q0T3R1-F1
#
_cell.length_a   1.000
_cell.length_b   1.000
_cell.length_c   1.000
_cell.angle_alpha   90.00
_cell.angle_beta   90.00
_cell.angle_gamma   90.00
#
_symmetry.space_group_name_H-M   'P 1'
#
loop_
_entity.id
_entity.type
_entity.pdbx_description
1 polymer ?
#
loop_
_entity_poly.entity_id
_entity_poly.type
_entity_poly.pdbx_seq_one_letter_code
_entity_poly.pdbx_strand_id
1 'polypeptide(L)'
;MSDGWLDSTMQAINDRIKSPLWGYVILAWVWFNWPNLAMLFMSDAPVKFRIDYILSQEYFYVHYLLAPVFFGSVLAVITPYAQWLLSLAQKWATDKHSENVYLTKEKEYLNSIRLTGLKVRVAREEEKENAKIDADIKAEVERGKREELVTEDLETARKQMLKEISNLKESVSIEKQAIENIAKEKERLQDLIVASLDVMNDFFKVDNSRSLQQLKSRVEELLTVSDIEASTIRNALRQKKELTSTQTLKMLDMVESKIKKEKEKGNNIESNELINQ
;
A
#
# COMPACT_ATOMS: atom_id res chain seq x y z
N MET A 1 36.37 -23.94 93.58
CA MET A 1 37.75 -23.97 93.02
C MET A 1 38.07 -25.34 92.41
N SER A 2 37.17 -25.91 91.61
CA SER A 2 37.32 -27.25 90.99
C SER A 2 37.32 -27.22 89.46
N ASP A 3 37.05 -26.08 88.85
CA ASP A 3 36.73 -26.03 87.42
C ASP A 3 37.98 -25.71 86.57
N GLY A 4 38.98 -25.02 87.14
CA GLY A 4 40.17 -24.58 86.39
C GLY A 4 41.13 -25.69 85.94
N TRP A 5 41.19 -26.85 86.62
CA TRP A 5 42.10 -27.94 86.24
C TRP A 5 41.52 -28.84 85.14
N LEU A 6 40.20 -29.05 85.13
CA LEU A 6 39.50 -29.74 84.05
C LEU A 6 39.53 -28.87 82.79
N ASP A 7 39.30 -27.56 82.92
CA ASP A 7 39.42 -26.66 81.76
C ASP A 7 40.84 -26.58 81.22
N SER A 8 41.87 -26.55 82.08
CA SER A 8 43.28 -26.51 81.63
C SER A 8 43.73 -27.82 80.96
N THR A 9 43.29 -28.97 81.46
CA THR A 9 43.61 -30.28 80.85
C THR A 9 42.82 -30.50 79.56
N MET A 10 41.55 -30.10 79.54
CA MET A 10 40.72 -30.14 78.34
C MET A 10 41.26 -29.20 77.26
N GLN A 11 41.75 -28.02 77.63
CA GLN A 11 42.37 -27.07 76.70
C GLN A 11 43.70 -27.59 76.15
N ALA A 12 44.55 -28.19 76.98
CA ALA A 12 45.79 -28.82 76.53
C ALA A 12 45.56 -30.02 75.59
N ILE A 13 44.51 -30.81 75.85
CA ILE A 13 44.08 -31.91 74.97
C ILE A 13 43.51 -31.33 73.66
N ASN A 14 42.68 -30.29 73.73
CA ASN A 14 42.08 -29.66 72.57
C ASN A 14 43.14 -29.02 71.65
N ASP A 15 44.16 -28.36 72.22
CA ASP A 15 45.26 -27.77 71.46
C ASP A 15 46.17 -28.82 70.82
N ARG A 16 46.31 -30.00 71.44
CA ARG A 16 47.04 -31.13 70.85
C ARG A 16 46.22 -31.83 69.77
N ILE A 17 44.92 -32.06 69.97
CA ILE A 17 44.04 -32.67 68.96
C ILE A 17 43.89 -31.77 67.72
N LYS A 18 43.95 -30.45 67.89
CA LYS A 18 44.00 -29.48 66.77
C LYS A 18 45.30 -29.56 65.96
N SER A 19 46.36 -30.18 66.50
CA SER A 19 47.56 -30.45 65.73
C SER A 19 47.32 -31.62 64.78
N PRO A 20 47.50 -31.43 63.46
CA PRO A 20 47.26 -32.48 62.47
C PRO A 20 47.99 -33.79 62.79
N LEU A 21 49.22 -33.69 63.31
CA LEU A 21 50.06 -34.83 63.68
C LEU A 21 49.40 -35.73 64.71
N TRP A 22 48.86 -35.15 65.78
CA TRP A 22 48.22 -35.91 66.86
C TRP A 22 46.90 -36.54 66.39
N GLY A 23 46.16 -35.88 65.51
CA GLY A 23 44.96 -36.47 64.89
C GLY A 23 45.29 -37.76 64.14
N TYR A 24 46.31 -37.77 63.28
CA TYR A 24 46.73 -38.97 62.54
C TYR A 24 47.37 -40.03 63.43
N VAL A 25 48.12 -39.65 64.47
CA VAL A 25 48.70 -40.58 65.44
C VAL A 25 47.61 -41.25 66.28
N ILE A 26 46.60 -40.53 66.74
CA ILE A 26 45.45 -41.10 67.47
C ILE A 26 44.66 -42.03 66.54
N LEU A 27 44.41 -41.62 65.30
CA LEU A 27 43.69 -42.45 64.32
C LEU A 27 44.45 -43.74 63.99
N ALA A 28 45.76 -43.64 63.76
CA ALA A 28 46.63 -44.81 63.59
C ALA A 28 46.65 -45.68 64.85
N TRP A 29 46.68 -45.08 66.05
CA TRP A 29 46.65 -45.83 67.30
C TRP A 29 45.36 -46.61 67.46
N VAL A 30 44.21 -45.99 67.23
CA VAL A 30 42.90 -46.67 67.26
C VAL A 30 42.85 -47.77 66.20
N TRP A 31 43.39 -47.54 65.01
CA TRP A 31 43.44 -48.54 63.94
C TRP A 31 44.25 -49.78 64.32
N PHE A 32 45.48 -49.59 64.80
CA PHE A 32 46.35 -50.69 65.21
C PHE A 32 45.87 -51.38 66.50
N ASN A 33 45.31 -50.62 67.46
CA ASN A 33 44.80 -51.15 68.72
C ASN A 33 43.36 -51.65 68.63
N TRP A 34 42.73 -51.59 67.46
CA TRP A 34 41.33 -51.98 67.26
C TRP A 34 41.01 -53.40 67.76
N PRO A 35 41.84 -54.44 67.51
CA PRO A 35 41.57 -55.78 68.02
C PRO A 35 41.61 -55.85 69.55
N ASN A 36 42.52 -55.11 70.19
CA ASN A 36 42.63 -55.04 71.64
C ASN A 36 41.48 -54.26 72.27
N LEU A 37 41.03 -53.19 71.60
CA LEU A 37 39.84 -52.43 72.00
C LEU A 37 38.57 -53.27 71.87
N ALA A 38 38.43 -54.03 70.78
CA ALA A 38 37.34 -54.96 70.56
C ALA A 38 37.35 -56.09 71.60
N MET A 39 38.51 -56.69 71.90
CA MET A 39 38.63 -57.71 72.94
C MET A 39 38.27 -57.16 74.33
N LEU A 40 38.66 -55.91 74.63
CA LEU A 40 38.37 -55.29 75.91
C LEU A 40 36.88 -54.97 76.09
N PHE A 41 36.22 -54.43 75.07
CA PHE A 41 34.83 -53.94 75.16
C PHE A 41 33.76 -54.92 74.67
N MET A 42 34.07 -55.82 73.72
CA MET A 42 33.08 -56.71 73.07
C MET A 42 33.20 -58.19 73.44
N SER A 43 34.25 -58.60 74.16
CA SER A 43 34.35 -59.98 74.66
C SER A 43 33.37 -60.21 75.83
N ASP A 44 32.97 -61.46 76.08
CA ASP A 44 32.23 -61.89 77.28
C ASP A 44 33.14 -62.45 78.39
N ALA A 45 34.46 -62.50 78.17
CA ALA A 45 35.42 -63.07 79.13
C ALA A 45 35.54 -62.24 80.42
N PRO A 46 35.96 -62.80 81.57
CA PRO A 46 36.22 -62.01 82.78
C PRO A 46 37.28 -60.93 82.51
N VAL A 47 37.11 -59.73 83.08
CA VAL A 47 37.97 -58.55 82.83
C VAL A 47 39.46 -58.87 83.00
N LYS A 48 39.82 -59.67 84.02
CA LYS A 48 41.20 -60.09 84.28
C LYS A 48 41.81 -60.88 83.12
N PHE A 49 41.03 -61.78 82.51
CA PHE A 49 41.48 -62.60 81.38
C PHE A 49 41.70 -61.76 80.11
N ARG A 50 40.89 -60.71 79.90
CA ARG A 50 41.06 -59.78 78.77
C ARG A 50 42.37 -59.00 78.89
N ILE A 51 42.68 -58.49 80.09
CA ILE A 51 43.90 -57.72 80.35
C ILE A 51 45.13 -58.63 80.23
N ASP A 52 45.09 -59.84 80.80
CA ASP A 52 46.19 -60.81 80.69
C ASP A 52 46.43 -61.22 79.23
N TYR A 53 45.36 -61.39 78.43
CA TYR A 53 45.46 -61.67 77.00
C TYR A 53 46.13 -60.52 76.21
N ILE A 54 45.77 -59.27 76.50
CA ILE A 54 46.35 -58.10 75.83
C ILE A 54 47.83 -57.93 76.20
N LEU A 55 48.17 -58.13 77.48
CA LEU A 55 49.54 -57.96 77.99
C LEU A 55 50.49 -59.11 77.63
N SER A 56 49.96 -60.30 77.32
CA SER A 56 50.75 -61.47 76.93
C SER A 56 51.07 -61.53 75.43
N GLN A 57 50.60 -60.56 74.64
CA GLN A 57 50.93 -60.49 73.21
C GLN A 57 52.41 -60.19 72.99
N GLU A 58 53.05 -60.99 72.12
CA GLU A 58 54.43 -60.75 71.72
C GLU A 58 54.58 -59.36 71.08
N TYR A 59 55.63 -58.64 71.44
CA TYR A 59 55.94 -57.29 70.95
C TYR A 59 54.85 -56.22 71.18
N PHE A 60 54.00 -56.40 72.22
CA PHE A 60 52.89 -55.49 72.54
C PHE A 60 53.27 -54.00 72.47
N TYR A 61 54.33 -53.60 73.17
CA TYR A 61 54.77 -52.19 73.22
C TYR A 61 55.24 -51.64 71.87
N VAL A 62 55.86 -52.48 71.03
CA VAL A 62 56.39 -52.04 69.73
C VAL A 62 55.26 -51.91 68.72
N HIS A 63 54.37 -52.90 68.65
CA HIS A 63 53.30 -52.93 67.65
C HIS A 63 52.15 -51.99 67.98
N TYR A 64 51.79 -51.84 69.25
CA TYR A 64 50.58 -51.11 69.66
C TYR A 64 50.84 -49.71 70.22
N LEU A 65 52.08 -49.38 70.62
CA LEU A 65 52.44 -48.03 71.05
C LEU A 65 53.40 -47.33 70.08
N LEU A 66 54.47 -47.99 69.65
CA LEU A 66 55.50 -47.33 68.82
C LEU A 66 55.09 -47.27 67.33
N ALA A 67 54.59 -48.37 66.77
CA ALA A 67 54.20 -48.41 65.35
C ALA A 67 53.12 -47.36 65.00
N PRO A 68 52.08 -47.13 65.81
CA PRO A 68 51.07 -46.12 65.47
C PRO A 68 51.58 -44.69 65.53
N VAL A 69 52.55 -44.40 66.39
CA VAL A 69 53.22 -43.09 66.44
C VAL A 69 54.05 -42.89 65.17
N PHE A 70 54.78 -43.91 64.72
CA PHE A 70 55.56 -43.84 63.49
C PHE A 70 54.67 -43.71 62.24
N PHE A 71 53.71 -44.62 62.05
CA PHE A 71 52.80 -44.59 60.90
C PHE A 71 51.88 -43.37 60.90
N GLY A 72 51.40 -42.93 62.07
CA GLY A 72 50.63 -41.69 62.20
C GLY A 72 51.44 -40.45 61.84
N SER A 73 52.71 -40.39 62.24
CA SER A 73 53.61 -39.29 61.86
C SER A 73 53.92 -39.30 60.36
N VAL A 74 54.18 -40.47 59.78
CA VAL A 74 54.40 -40.62 58.33
C VAL A 74 53.15 -40.20 57.55
N LEU A 75 51.96 -40.62 58.00
CA LEU A 75 50.69 -40.26 57.35
C LEU A 75 50.42 -38.76 57.44
N ALA A 76 50.73 -38.13 58.57
CA ALA A 76 50.59 -36.69 58.74
C ALA A 76 51.50 -35.89 57.79
N VAL A 77 52.69 -36.42 57.46
CA VAL A 77 53.58 -35.82 56.48
C VAL A 77 53.08 -36.07 55.06
N ILE A 78 52.60 -37.27 54.73
CA ILE A 78 52.16 -37.61 53.35
C ILE A 78 50.85 -36.93 52.97
N THR A 79 49.91 -36.78 53.91
CA THR A 79 48.57 -36.25 53.63
C THR A 79 48.55 -34.86 52.96
N PRO A 80 49.31 -33.84 53.39
CA PRO A 80 49.33 -32.56 52.70
C PRO A 80 49.83 -32.66 51.25
N TYR A 81 50.77 -33.58 50.95
CA TYR A 81 51.23 -33.82 49.58
C TYR A 81 50.17 -34.51 48.72
N ALA A 82 49.41 -35.45 49.29
CA ALA A 82 48.29 -36.09 48.61
C ALA A 82 47.16 -35.08 48.31
N GLN A 83 46.85 -34.19 49.25
CA GLN A 83 45.90 -33.10 49.05
C GLN A 83 46.38 -32.11 47.97
N TRP A 84 47.68 -31.78 47.97
CA TRP A 84 48.28 -30.93 46.94
C TRP A 84 48.17 -31.57 45.55
N LEU A 85 48.48 -32.86 45.42
CA LEU A 85 48.36 -33.58 44.16
C LEU A 85 46.91 -33.60 43.64
N LEU A 86 45.94 -33.85 44.53
CA LEU A 86 44.52 -33.80 44.18
C LEU A 86 44.10 -32.40 43.73
N SER A 87 44.59 -31.35 44.39
CA SER A 87 44.29 -29.97 44.00
C SER A 87 44.86 -29.63 42.62
N LEU A 88 46.02 -30.20 42.26
CA LEU A 88 46.63 -30.01 40.93
C LEU A 88 45.80 -30.69 39.84
N ALA A 89 45.33 -31.90 40.11
CA ALA A 89 44.43 -32.62 39.20
C ALA A 89 43.09 -31.89 39.02
N GLN A 90 42.52 -31.35 40.10
CA GLN A 90 41.29 -30.57 40.05
C GLN A 90 41.47 -29.25 39.26
N LYS A 91 42.59 -28.55 39.46
CA LYS A 91 42.92 -27.35 38.68
C LYS A 91 43.04 -27.67 37.19
N TRP A 92 43.79 -28.71 36.83
CA TRP A 92 43.93 -29.13 35.44
C TRP A 92 42.58 -29.49 34.79
N ALA A 93 41.72 -30.23 35.50
CA ALA A 93 40.39 -30.57 35.01
C ALA A 93 39.50 -29.33 34.82
N THR A 94 39.58 -28.37 35.75
CA THR A 94 38.80 -27.13 35.69
C THR A 94 39.27 -26.22 34.57
N ASP A 95 40.59 -26.06 34.40
CA ASP A 95 41.17 -25.26 33.33
C ASP A 95 40.78 -25.83 31.96
N LYS A 96 40.87 -27.16 31.79
CA LYS A 96 40.47 -27.81 30.53
C LYS A 96 38.97 -27.69 30.26
N HIS A 97 38.15 -27.79 31.30
CA HIS A 97 36.72 -27.58 31.15
C HIS A 97 36.40 -26.13 30.76
N SER A 98 37.06 -25.16 31.39
CA SER A 98 36.88 -23.75 31.09
C SER A 98 37.25 -23.41 29.64
N GLU A 99 38.38 -23.91 29.14
CA GLU A 99 38.83 -23.72 27.75
C GLU A 99 37.79 -24.24 26.74
N ASN A 100 37.26 -25.44 26.99
CA ASN A 100 36.21 -26.01 26.13
C ASN A 100 34.91 -25.19 26.16
N VAL A 101 34.54 -24.65 27.32
CA VAL A 101 33.36 -23.76 27.43
C VAL A 101 33.60 -22.45 26.69
N TYR A 102 34.79 -21.86 26.77
CA TYR A 102 35.14 -20.66 26.02
C TYR A 102 35.07 -20.89 24.50
N LEU A 103 35.69 -21.97 24.00
CA LEU A 103 35.63 -22.33 22.58
C LEU A 103 34.20 -22.59 22.09
N THR A 104 33.37 -23.20 22.94
CA THR A 104 31.96 -23.45 22.61
C THR A 104 31.19 -22.13 22.50
N LYS A 105 31.34 -21.24 23.49
CA LYS A 105 30.71 -19.91 23.46
C LYS A 105 31.18 -19.07 22.28
N GLU A 106 32.47 -19.10 21.95
CA GLU A 106 33.01 -18.39 20.79
C GLU A 106 32.35 -18.85 19.49
N LYS A 107 32.21 -20.17 19.29
CA LYS A 107 31.50 -20.73 18.13
C LYS A 107 30.03 -20.33 18.10
N GLU A 108 29.35 -20.29 19.24
CA GLU A 108 27.97 -19.82 19.33
C GLU A 108 27.84 -18.34 18.95
N TYR A 109 28.73 -17.48 19.45
CA TYR A 109 28.77 -16.06 19.07
C TYR A 109 29.02 -15.90 17.57
N LEU A 110 29.99 -16.60 17.01
CA LEU A 110 30.29 -16.53 15.58
C LEU A 110 29.11 -17.00 14.72
N ASN A 111 28.45 -18.09 15.12
CA ASN A 111 27.25 -18.58 14.45
C ASN A 111 26.08 -17.58 14.54
N SER A 112 25.88 -16.93 15.69
CA SER A 112 24.82 -15.92 15.86
C SER A 112 25.06 -14.68 14.99
N ILE A 113 26.31 -14.21 14.88
CA ILE A 113 26.70 -13.13 13.97
C ILE A 113 26.42 -13.54 12.52
N ARG A 114 26.84 -14.74 12.12
CA ARG A 114 26.62 -15.26 10.76
C ARG A 114 25.12 -15.38 10.44
N LEU A 115 24.33 -15.89 11.38
CA LEU A 115 22.88 -16.02 11.25
C LEU A 115 22.22 -14.65 11.12
N THR A 116 22.61 -13.69 11.95
CA THR A 116 22.09 -12.32 11.91
C THR A 116 22.44 -11.66 10.57
N GLY A 117 23.68 -11.77 10.10
CA GLY A 117 24.09 -11.27 8.80
C GLY A 117 23.35 -11.94 7.62
N LEU A 118 23.04 -13.23 7.74
CA LEU A 118 22.23 -13.93 6.74
C LEU A 118 20.79 -13.43 6.76
N LYS A 119 20.16 -13.28 7.93
CA LYS A 119 18.81 -12.71 8.07
C LYS A 119 18.71 -11.30 7.49
N VAL A 120 19.70 -10.44 7.75
CA VAL A 120 19.73 -9.08 7.17
C VAL A 120 19.85 -9.11 5.65
N ARG A 121 20.65 -10.03 5.08
CA ARG A 121 20.74 -10.20 3.63
C ARG A 121 19.41 -10.66 3.02
N VAL A 122 18.79 -11.68 3.62
CA VAL A 122 17.46 -12.17 3.18
C VAL A 122 16.42 -11.06 3.26
N ALA A 123 16.36 -10.34 4.38
CA ALA A 123 15.42 -9.21 4.54
C ALA A 123 15.65 -8.10 3.51
N ARG A 124 16.91 -7.79 3.16
CA ARG A 124 17.23 -6.81 2.10
C ARG A 124 16.88 -7.31 0.70
N GLU A 125 17.01 -8.61 0.44
CA GLU A 125 16.62 -9.20 -0.83
C GLU A 125 15.09 -9.21 -0.98
N GLU A 126 14.38 -9.60 0.09
CA GLU A 126 12.92 -9.52 0.17
C GLU A 126 12.41 -8.09 0.04
N GLU A 127 13.03 -7.11 0.73
CA GLU A 127 12.67 -5.69 0.60
C GLU A 127 12.91 -5.16 -0.82
N LYS A 128 13.98 -5.60 -1.50
CA LYS A 128 14.22 -5.27 -2.91
C LYS A 128 13.20 -5.90 -3.85
N GLU A 129 12.80 -7.14 -3.59
CA GLU A 129 11.78 -7.84 -4.37
C GLU A 129 10.42 -7.18 -4.17
N ASN A 130 10.03 -6.90 -2.93
CA ASN A 130 8.82 -6.17 -2.59
C ASN A 130 8.82 -4.77 -3.21
N ALA A 131 9.93 -4.04 -3.18
CA ALA A 131 10.04 -2.73 -3.82
C ALA A 131 9.89 -2.81 -5.36
N LYS A 132 10.35 -3.89 -5.99
CA LYS A 132 10.10 -4.13 -7.43
C LYS A 132 8.64 -4.44 -7.70
N ILE A 133 8.03 -5.30 -6.90
CA ILE A 133 6.60 -5.65 -7.00
C ILE A 133 5.75 -4.39 -6.83
N ASP A 134 6.02 -3.57 -5.81
CA ASP A 134 5.32 -2.31 -5.58
C ASP A 134 5.50 -1.30 -6.73
N ALA A 135 6.72 -1.23 -7.30
CA ALA A 135 6.98 -0.39 -8.47
C ALA A 135 6.20 -0.86 -9.70
N ASP A 136 6.13 -2.17 -9.95
CA ASP A 136 5.37 -2.78 -11.04
C ASP A 136 3.86 -2.57 -10.85
N ILE A 137 3.34 -2.78 -9.64
CA ILE A 137 1.93 -2.51 -9.29
C ILE A 137 1.60 -1.03 -9.55
N LYS A 138 2.47 -0.12 -9.11
CA LYS A 138 2.25 1.32 -9.32
C LYS A 138 2.26 1.69 -10.81
N ALA A 139 3.18 1.13 -11.59
CA ALA A 139 3.25 1.34 -13.02
C ALA A 139 1.97 0.83 -13.73
N GLU A 140 1.46 -0.33 -13.31
CA GLU A 140 0.25 -0.91 -13.89
C GLU A 140 -1.01 -0.11 -13.52
N VAL A 141 -1.10 0.39 -12.27
CA VAL A 141 -2.19 1.29 -11.85
C VAL A 141 -2.13 2.62 -12.62
N GLU A 142 -0.95 3.19 -12.83
CA GLU A 142 -0.80 4.40 -13.63
C GLU A 142 -1.15 4.18 -15.11
N ARG A 143 -0.85 3.00 -15.67
CA ARG A 143 -1.29 2.60 -17.01
C ARG A 143 -2.81 2.47 -17.08
N GLY A 144 -3.43 1.75 -16.16
CA GLY A 144 -4.89 1.59 -16.11
C GLY A 144 -5.62 2.93 -16.02
N LYS A 145 -5.13 3.85 -15.18
CA LYS A 145 -5.68 5.22 -15.10
C LYS A 145 -5.52 6.02 -16.40
N ARG A 146 -4.37 5.89 -17.08
CA ARG A 146 -4.16 6.55 -18.39
C ARG A 146 -5.10 5.99 -19.45
N GLU A 147 -5.31 4.69 -19.48
CA GLU A 147 -6.23 4.04 -20.42
C GLU A 147 -7.68 4.44 -20.15
N GLU A 148 -8.09 4.55 -18.88
CA GLU A 148 -9.42 5.03 -18.48
C GLU A 148 -9.65 6.48 -18.91
N LEU A 149 -8.70 7.38 -18.61
CA LEU A 149 -8.76 8.79 -19.03
C LEU A 149 -8.81 8.94 -20.56
N VAL A 150 -7.98 8.18 -21.29
CA VAL A 150 -8.00 8.18 -22.75
C VAL A 150 -9.35 7.70 -23.26
N THR A 151 -9.98 6.71 -22.62
CA THR A 151 -11.30 6.22 -23.01
C THR A 151 -12.40 7.25 -22.77
N GLU A 152 -12.36 7.98 -21.64
CA GLU A 152 -13.29 9.06 -21.34
C GLU A 152 -13.15 10.24 -22.32
N ASP A 153 -11.93 10.67 -22.60
CA ASP A 153 -11.64 11.72 -23.59
C ASP A 153 -12.13 11.32 -24.99
N LEU A 154 -11.97 10.04 -25.37
CA LEU A 154 -12.41 9.53 -26.67
C LEU A 154 -13.93 9.41 -26.74
N GLU A 155 -14.61 9.08 -25.64
CA GLU A 155 -16.07 9.05 -25.56
C GLU A 155 -16.67 10.46 -25.62
N THR A 156 -16.08 11.44 -24.93
CA THR A 156 -16.50 12.84 -24.99
C THR A 156 -16.29 13.43 -26.38
N ALA A 157 -15.14 13.19 -27.02
CA ALA A 157 -14.87 13.57 -28.40
C ALA A 157 -15.88 12.92 -29.37
N ARG A 158 -16.21 11.64 -29.18
CA ARG A 158 -17.23 10.95 -29.98
C ARG A 158 -18.61 11.59 -29.84
N LYS A 159 -19.03 11.95 -28.61
CA LYS A 159 -20.30 12.65 -28.36
C LYS A 159 -20.33 14.02 -29.03
N GLN A 160 -19.23 14.77 -28.97
CA GLN A 160 -19.11 16.08 -29.64
C GLN A 160 -19.20 15.94 -31.17
N MET A 161 -18.46 15.01 -31.77
CA MET A 161 -18.53 14.75 -33.22
C MET A 161 -19.94 14.33 -33.66
N LEU A 162 -20.63 13.49 -32.88
CA LEU A 162 -22.01 13.10 -33.19
C LEU A 162 -22.97 14.30 -33.16
N LYS A 163 -22.78 15.22 -32.21
CA LYS A 163 -23.57 16.45 -32.14
C LYS A 163 -23.29 17.37 -33.34
N GLU A 164 -22.03 17.55 -33.70
CA GLU A 164 -21.64 18.33 -34.89
C GLU A 164 -22.22 17.72 -36.17
N ILE A 165 -22.12 16.40 -36.34
CA ILE A 165 -22.71 15.69 -37.49
C ILE A 165 -24.23 15.89 -37.54
N SER A 166 -24.91 15.85 -36.39
CA SER A 166 -26.36 16.10 -36.32
C SER A 166 -26.70 17.52 -36.76
N ASN A 167 -25.98 18.51 -36.24
CA ASN A 167 -26.18 19.92 -36.59
C ASN A 167 -25.88 20.20 -38.07
N LEU A 168 -24.80 19.64 -38.61
CA LEU A 168 -24.45 19.73 -40.02
C LEU A 168 -25.50 19.07 -40.92
N LYS A 169 -26.07 17.94 -40.49
CA LYS A 169 -27.14 17.28 -41.24
C LYS A 169 -28.40 18.15 -41.30
N GLU A 170 -28.72 18.83 -40.21
CA GLU A 170 -29.84 19.78 -40.15
C GLU A 170 -29.58 21.00 -41.04
N SER A 171 -28.39 21.62 -40.95
CA SER A 171 -28.05 22.77 -41.78
C SER A 171 -28.08 22.43 -43.28
N VAL A 172 -27.54 21.27 -43.67
CA VAL A 172 -27.60 20.77 -45.05
C VAL A 172 -29.05 20.55 -45.51
N SER A 173 -29.93 20.07 -44.62
CA SER A 173 -31.35 19.91 -44.94
C SER A 173 -32.03 21.26 -45.19
N ILE A 174 -31.74 22.28 -44.37
CA ILE A 174 -32.27 23.64 -44.52
C ILE A 174 -31.76 24.26 -45.82
N GLU A 175 -30.45 24.16 -46.09
CA GLU A 175 -29.86 24.68 -47.33
C GLU A 175 -30.44 24.00 -48.57
N LYS A 176 -30.66 22.69 -48.54
CA LYS A 176 -31.30 21.95 -49.63
C LYS A 176 -32.72 22.46 -49.90
N GLN A 177 -33.51 22.70 -48.85
CA GLN A 177 -34.85 23.27 -48.98
C GLN A 177 -34.80 24.70 -49.53
N ALA A 178 -33.83 25.51 -49.12
CA ALA A 178 -33.63 26.85 -49.66
C ALA A 178 -33.28 26.81 -51.16
N ILE A 179 -32.39 25.91 -51.58
CA ILE A 179 -32.03 25.72 -52.99
C ILE A 179 -33.26 25.29 -53.81
N GLU A 180 -34.09 24.37 -53.30
CA GLU A 180 -35.31 23.94 -53.99
C GLU A 180 -36.32 25.08 -54.14
N ASN A 181 -36.48 25.92 -53.11
CA ASN A 181 -37.35 27.09 -53.17
C ASN A 181 -36.84 28.13 -54.18
N ILE A 182 -35.52 28.39 -54.20
CA ILE A 182 -34.90 29.28 -55.18
C ILE A 182 -35.07 28.76 -56.60
N ALA A 183 -34.94 27.44 -56.81
CA ALA A 183 -35.15 26.82 -58.11
C ALA A 183 -36.61 27.01 -58.60
N LYS A 184 -37.60 26.78 -57.73
CA LYS A 184 -39.02 27.02 -58.04
C LYS A 184 -39.32 28.49 -58.35
N GLU A 185 -38.74 29.40 -57.58
CA GLU A 185 -38.94 30.84 -57.81
C GLU A 185 -38.28 31.31 -59.12
N LYS A 186 -37.11 30.74 -59.46
CA LYS A 186 -36.45 30.99 -60.75
C LYS A 186 -37.33 30.53 -61.92
N GLU A 187 -37.93 29.35 -61.84
CA GLU A 187 -38.84 28.82 -62.86
C GLU A 187 -40.06 29.74 -63.03
N ARG A 188 -40.72 30.11 -61.92
CA ARG A 188 -41.82 31.08 -61.94
C ARG A 188 -41.44 32.42 -62.56
N LEU A 189 -40.25 32.92 -62.24
CA LEU A 189 -39.77 34.18 -62.80
C LEU A 189 -39.55 34.06 -64.31
N GLN A 190 -39.03 32.92 -64.79
CA GLN A 190 -38.90 32.65 -66.22
C GLN A 190 -40.27 32.63 -66.91
N ASP A 191 -41.25 31.93 -66.35
CA ASP A 191 -42.61 31.87 -66.89
C ASP A 191 -43.25 33.27 -66.94
N LEU A 192 -43.09 34.06 -65.88
CA LEU A 192 -43.60 35.43 -65.81
C LEU A 192 -42.93 36.34 -66.85
N ILE A 193 -41.61 36.20 -67.06
CA ILE A 193 -40.90 36.94 -68.11
C ILE A 193 -41.44 36.57 -69.50
N VAL A 194 -41.62 35.28 -69.79
CA VAL A 194 -42.17 34.83 -71.08
C VAL A 194 -43.58 35.41 -71.29
N ALA A 195 -44.46 35.29 -70.30
CA ALA A 195 -45.82 35.81 -70.42
C ALA A 195 -45.87 37.35 -70.52
N SER A 196 -44.95 38.06 -69.85
CA SER A 196 -44.79 39.51 -70.00
C SER A 196 -44.33 39.92 -71.40
N LEU A 197 -43.40 39.15 -72.01
CA LEU A 197 -42.98 39.36 -73.40
C LEU A 197 -44.14 39.13 -74.38
N ASP A 198 -44.99 38.13 -74.13
CA ASP A 198 -46.19 37.88 -74.94
C ASP A 198 -47.18 39.05 -74.85
N VAL A 199 -47.44 39.56 -73.64
CA VAL A 199 -48.30 40.74 -73.43
C VAL A 199 -47.70 41.99 -74.10
N MET A 200 -46.37 42.16 -74.04
CA MET A 200 -45.69 43.25 -74.74
C MET A 200 -45.83 43.15 -76.26
N ASN A 201 -45.79 41.93 -76.82
CA ASN A 201 -46.04 41.71 -78.24
C ASN A 201 -47.50 42.04 -78.63
N ASP A 202 -48.46 41.73 -77.76
CA ASP A 202 -49.87 42.08 -77.94
C ASP A 202 -50.11 43.60 -77.88
N PHE A 203 -49.33 44.35 -77.10
CA PHE A 203 -49.40 45.82 -77.08
C PHE A 203 -49.14 46.44 -78.45
N PHE A 204 -48.20 45.88 -79.24
CA PHE A 204 -47.92 46.36 -80.60
C PHE A 204 -49.03 46.05 -81.62
N LYS A 205 -50.03 45.24 -81.25
CA LYS A 205 -51.17 44.84 -82.10
C LYS A 205 -52.48 45.55 -81.74
N VAL A 206 -52.45 46.51 -80.80
CA VAL A 206 -53.64 47.24 -80.36
C VAL A 206 -54.07 48.25 -81.43
N ASP A 207 -55.25 48.05 -82.02
CA ASP A 207 -55.83 48.90 -83.07
C ASP A 207 -57.21 49.49 -82.69
N ASN A 208 -57.85 48.99 -81.62
CA ASN A 208 -59.19 49.40 -81.20
C ASN A 208 -59.47 49.22 -79.70
N SER A 209 -60.60 49.75 -79.21
CA SER A 209 -60.98 49.69 -77.79
C SER A 209 -61.18 48.27 -77.23
N ARG A 210 -61.57 47.30 -78.07
CA ARG A 210 -61.72 45.89 -77.67
C ARG A 210 -60.37 45.22 -77.44
N SER A 211 -59.40 45.46 -78.32
CA SER A 211 -58.01 44.98 -78.15
C SER A 211 -57.35 45.58 -76.90
N LEU A 212 -57.69 46.82 -76.54
CA LEU A 212 -57.23 47.46 -75.32
C LEU A 212 -57.82 46.83 -74.05
N GLN A 213 -59.11 46.45 -74.07
CA GLN A 213 -59.73 45.71 -72.95
C GLN A 213 -59.15 44.30 -72.79
N GLN A 214 -58.85 43.61 -73.89
CA GLN A 214 -58.21 42.29 -73.87
C GLN A 214 -56.78 42.36 -73.32
N LEU A 215 -56.01 43.37 -73.72
CA LEU A 215 -54.67 43.62 -73.16
C LEU A 215 -54.75 43.90 -71.66
N LYS A 216 -55.70 44.74 -71.23
CA LYS A 216 -55.92 45.06 -69.82
C LYS A 216 -56.20 43.79 -69.00
N SER A 217 -57.07 42.91 -69.48
CA SER A 217 -57.37 41.63 -68.81
C SER A 217 -56.13 40.75 -68.65
N ARG A 218 -55.30 40.62 -69.71
CA ARG A 218 -54.06 39.82 -69.65
C ARG A 218 -53.01 40.41 -68.71
N VAL A 219 -52.92 41.74 -68.61
CA VAL A 219 -52.03 42.40 -67.65
C VAL A 219 -52.48 42.13 -66.21
N GLU A 220 -53.79 42.20 -65.96
CA GLU A 220 -54.37 41.91 -64.64
C GLU A 220 -54.25 40.43 -64.24
N GLU A 221 -54.13 39.51 -65.21
CA GLU A 221 -53.85 38.08 -64.98
C GLU A 221 -52.38 37.82 -64.58
N LEU A 222 -51.44 38.64 -65.06
CA LEU A 222 -49.99 38.47 -64.76
C LEU A 222 -49.56 39.14 -63.46
N LEU A 223 -50.18 40.27 -63.13
CA LEU A 223 -49.83 41.05 -61.96
C LEU A 223 -51.10 41.56 -61.31
N THR A 224 -51.29 41.27 -60.02
CA THR A 224 -52.37 41.92 -59.29
C THR A 224 -52.08 43.42 -59.17
N VAL A 225 -53.12 44.24 -59.09
CA VAL A 225 -52.97 45.69 -58.87
C VAL A 225 -52.11 45.97 -57.62
N SER A 226 -52.22 45.12 -56.60
CA SER A 226 -51.40 45.21 -55.38
C SER A 226 -49.91 44.96 -55.64
N ASP A 227 -49.56 44.02 -56.52
CA ASP A 227 -48.16 43.71 -56.86
C ASP A 227 -47.49 44.85 -57.63
N ILE A 228 -48.24 45.47 -58.54
CA ILE A 228 -47.78 46.64 -59.32
C ILE A 228 -47.51 47.82 -58.38
N GLU A 229 -48.44 48.10 -57.47
CA GLU A 229 -48.30 49.18 -56.49
C GLU A 229 -47.13 48.94 -55.52
N ALA A 230 -47.01 47.72 -55.00
CA ALA A 230 -45.88 47.33 -54.14
C ALA A 230 -44.53 47.46 -54.86
N SER A 231 -44.45 47.06 -56.13
CA SER A 231 -43.25 47.21 -56.96
C SER A 231 -42.92 48.67 -57.23
N THR A 232 -43.93 49.50 -57.48
CA THR A 232 -43.79 50.94 -57.69
C THR A 232 -43.21 51.62 -56.45
N ILE A 233 -43.73 51.29 -55.27
CA ILE A 233 -43.21 51.78 -53.97
C ILE A 233 -41.76 51.33 -53.76
N ARG A 234 -41.45 50.04 -53.99
CA ARG A 234 -40.07 49.52 -53.87
C ARG A 234 -39.09 50.22 -54.81
N ASN A 235 -39.48 50.47 -56.05
CA ASN A 235 -38.65 51.15 -57.03
C ASN A 235 -38.45 52.64 -56.69
N ALA A 236 -39.49 53.33 -56.20
CA ALA A 236 -39.39 54.71 -55.73
C ALA A 236 -38.40 54.83 -54.57
N LEU A 237 -38.50 53.93 -53.59
CA LEU A 237 -37.55 53.83 -52.46
C LEU A 237 -36.12 53.53 -52.92
N ARG A 238 -35.93 52.57 -53.84
CA ARG A 238 -34.61 52.22 -54.40
C ARG A 238 -33.97 53.38 -55.16
N GLN A 239 -34.78 54.21 -55.82
CA GLN A 239 -34.35 55.42 -56.53
C GLN A 239 -34.28 56.66 -55.62
N LYS A 240 -34.50 56.52 -54.31
CA LYS A 240 -34.54 57.63 -53.32
C LYS A 240 -35.50 58.76 -53.69
N LYS A 241 -36.61 58.44 -54.37
CA LYS A 241 -37.66 59.41 -54.68
C LYS A 241 -38.61 59.57 -53.49
N GLU A 242 -39.16 60.77 -53.32
CA GLU A 242 -40.21 61.00 -52.32
C GLU A 242 -41.48 60.23 -52.70
N LEU A 243 -42.02 59.49 -51.73
CA LEU A 243 -43.28 58.77 -51.87
C LEU A 243 -44.44 59.76 -51.76
N THR A 244 -45.47 59.60 -52.60
CA THR A 244 -46.71 60.37 -52.42
C THR A 244 -47.42 59.94 -51.14
N SER A 245 -48.27 60.80 -50.57
CA SER A 245 -49.04 60.47 -49.35
C SER A 245 -49.84 59.17 -49.46
N THR A 246 -50.37 58.87 -50.64
CA THR A 246 -51.07 57.60 -50.94
C THR A 246 -50.14 56.39 -50.99
N GLN A 247 -48.92 56.55 -51.53
CA GLN A 247 -47.91 55.49 -51.55
C GLN A 247 -47.36 55.20 -50.15
N THR A 248 -47.19 56.24 -49.33
CA THR A 248 -46.73 56.12 -47.93
C THR A 248 -47.74 55.36 -47.07
N LEU A 249 -49.03 55.64 -47.18
CA LEU A 249 -50.08 54.89 -46.48
C LEU A 249 -50.09 53.41 -46.86
N LYS A 250 -50.04 53.10 -48.17
CA LYS A 250 -49.96 51.71 -48.64
C LYS A 250 -48.68 51.00 -48.18
N MET A 251 -47.56 51.71 -48.09
CA MET A 251 -46.32 51.15 -47.56
C MET A 251 -46.45 50.77 -46.08
N LEU A 252 -47.13 51.59 -45.27
CA LEU A 252 -47.42 51.29 -43.87
C LEU A 252 -48.33 50.05 -43.73
N ASP A 253 -49.39 49.95 -44.53
CA ASP A 253 -50.27 48.77 -44.54
C ASP A 253 -49.49 47.49 -44.91
N MET A 254 -48.59 47.57 -45.89
CA MET A 254 -47.71 46.46 -46.26
C MET A 254 -46.78 46.05 -45.12
N VAL A 255 -46.19 47.01 -44.40
CA VAL A 255 -45.32 46.75 -43.25
C VAL A 255 -46.09 46.11 -42.10
N GLU A 256 -47.28 46.63 -41.78
CA GLU A 256 -48.15 46.07 -40.73
C GLU A 256 -48.52 44.62 -41.04
N SER A 257 -48.90 44.32 -42.28
CA SER A 257 -49.23 42.95 -42.71
C SER A 257 -48.05 41.98 -42.58
N LYS A 258 -46.82 42.46 -42.82
CA LYS A 258 -45.60 41.66 -42.72
C LYS A 258 -45.25 41.38 -41.26
N ILE A 259 -45.36 42.38 -40.38
CA ILE A 259 -45.15 42.24 -38.94
C ILE A 259 -46.14 41.23 -38.34
N LYS A 260 -47.40 41.26 -38.77
CA LYS A 260 -48.42 40.30 -38.33
C LYS A 260 -48.06 38.86 -38.72
N LYS A 261 -47.61 38.63 -39.95
CA LYS A 261 -47.17 37.30 -40.42
C LYS A 261 -45.93 36.77 -39.71
N GLU A 262 -44.97 37.64 -39.35
CA GLU A 262 -43.78 37.23 -38.60
C GLU A 262 -44.11 36.86 -37.16
N LYS A 263 -45.04 37.58 -36.50
CA LYS A 263 -45.55 37.20 -35.17
C LYS A 263 -46.27 35.85 -35.17
N GLU A 264 -47.08 35.58 -36.19
CA GLU A 264 -47.78 34.28 -36.32
C GLU A 264 -46.80 33.11 -36.59
N LYS A 265 -45.69 33.35 -37.29
CA LYS A 265 -44.63 32.34 -37.48
C LYS A 265 -43.83 32.08 -36.19
N GLY A 266 -43.49 33.12 -35.43
CA GLY A 266 -42.80 32.99 -34.14
C GLY A 266 -43.59 32.17 -33.13
N ASN A 267 -44.88 32.47 -32.97
CA ASN A 267 -45.75 31.76 -32.02
C ASN A 267 -45.94 30.27 -32.36
N ASN A 268 -45.88 29.90 -33.65
CA ASN A 268 -45.98 28.50 -34.10
C ASN A 268 -44.68 27.71 -33.88
N ILE A 269 -43.51 28.37 -33.83
CA ILE A 269 -42.24 27.73 -33.53
C ILE A 269 -42.13 27.47 -32.02
N GLU A 270 -42.47 28.46 -31.18
CA GLU A 270 -42.50 28.28 -29.71
C GLU A 270 -43.51 27.20 -29.26
N SER A 271 -44.68 27.12 -29.92
CA SER A 271 -45.67 26.09 -29.59
C SER A 271 -45.23 24.67 -29.97
N ASN A 272 -44.40 24.52 -31.02
CA ASN A 272 -43.88 23.21 -31.44
C ASN A 272 -42.67 22.75 -30.58
N GLU A 273 -41.90 23.68 -30.01
CA GLU A 273 -40.85 23.35 -29.04
C GLU A 273 -41.43 22.91 -27.68
N LEU A 274 -42.57 23.46 -27.27
CA LEU A 274 -43.25 23.09 -26.01
C LEU A 274 -43.96 21.73 -26.06
N ILE A 275 -44.26 21.19 -27.25
CA ILE A 275 -44.90 19.87 -27.42
C ILE A 275 -43.86 18.74 -27.51
N ASN A 276 -42.58 19.07 -27.75
CA ASN A 276 -41.48 18.10 -27.90
C ASN A 276 -40.53 18.01 -26.67
N GLN A 277 -40.91 18.59 -25.53
CA GLN A 277 -40.29 18.36 -24.21
C GLN A 277 -41.14 17.39 -23.37
#